data_AF-A0AAN9TKC6-F1
#
_entry.id   AF-A0AAN9TKC6-F1
#
_cell.length_a   1.000
_cell.length_b   1.000
_cell.length_c   1.000
_cell.angle_alpha   90.00
_cell.angle_beta   90.00
_cell.angle_gamma   90.00
#
_symmetry.space_group_name_H-M   'P 1'
#
loop_
_entity.id
_entity.type
_entity.pdbx_description
1 polymer ?
#
loop_
_entity_poly.entity_id
_entity_poly.type
_entity_poly.pdbx_seq_one_letter_code
_entity_poly.pdbx_strand_id
1 'polypeptide(L)'
;MSYMTPPGPLRNGVSKFKWRLFRLMLLFAFALCYISDVSESFNVEWRNAVKFHGPSQSLFGFSIAQHKENGKSCRLSDSILPQ
;
A
#
# COMPACT_ATOMS: atom_id res chain seq x y z
N MET A 1 5.21 71.65 -7.06
CA MET A 1 5.85 70.54 -6.35
C MET A 1 4.82 69.42 -6.22
N SER A 2 4.86 68.43 -7.12
CA SER A 2 3.96 67.26 -7.05
C SER A 2 4.71 66.09 -6.44
N TYR A 3 4.19 65.57 -5.33
CA TYR A 3 4.76 64.45 -4.60
C TYR A 3 4.46 63.14 -5.36
N MET A 4 5.51 62.47 -5.85
CA MET A 4 5.43 61.10 -6.33
C MET A 4 5.20 60.17 -5.12
N THR A 5 4.04 59.54 -5.06
CA THR A 5 3.75 58.43 -4.15
C THR A 5 4.50 57.16 -4.61
N PRO A 6 5.21 56.45 -3.72
CA PRO A 6 5.90 55.22 -4.11
C PRO A 6 4.90 54.07 -4.31
N PRO A 7 5.14 53.15 -5.25
CA PRO A 7 4.30 51.97 -5.44
C PRO A 7 4.45 51.01 -4.25
N GLY A 8 3.31 50.51 -3.77
CA GLY A 8 3.21 49.68 -2.57
C GLY A 8 3.80 48.26 -2.70
N PRO A 9 3.89 47.52 -1.58
CA PRO A 9 4.53 46.21 -1.54
C PRO A 9 3.55 45.09 -1.95
N LEU A 10 3.51 44.73 -3.23
CA LEU A 10 2.70 43.61 -3.76
C LEU A 10 3.51 42.34 -4.04
N ARG A 11 4.43 41.94 -3.14
CA ARG A 11 5.35 40.82 -3.42
C ARG A 11 5.26 39.61 -2.48
N ASN A 12 4.43 39.67 -1.44
CA ASN A 12 4.36 38.62 -0.41
C ASN A 12 3.22 37.60 -0.57
N GLY A 13 2.22 37.86 -1.42
CA GLY A 13 1.07 36.96 -1.62
C GLY A 13 1.38 35.74 -2.50
N VAL A 14 2.19 35.94 -3.54
CA VAL A 14 2.52 34.90 -4.54
C VAL A 14 3.33 33.75 -3.93
N SER A 15 4.26 34.07 -3.01
CA SER A 15 5.08 33.07 -2.31
C SER A 15 4.22 32.17 -1.40
N LYS A 16 3.32 32.76 -0.60
CA LYS A 16 2.43 32.00 0.31
C LYS A 16 1.48 31.08 -0.45
N PHE A 17 0.98 31.52 -1.61
CA PHE A 17 0.13 30.71 -2.48
C PHE A 17 0.87 29.48 -3.04
N LYS A 18 2.08 29.67 -3.56
CA LYS A 18 2.94 28.57 -4.03
C LYS A 18 3.24 27.56 -2.92
N TRP A 19 3.53 28.04 -1.70
CA TRP A 19 3.76 27.17 -0.54
C TRP A 19 2.53 26.39 -0.08
N ARG A 20 1.33 26.95 -0.24
CA ARG A 20 0.07 26.24 0.03
C ARG A 20 -0.18 25.15 -1.01
N LEU A 21 0.02 25.47 -2.28
CA LEU A 21 -0.15 24.52 -3.37
C LEU A 21 0.85 23.36 -3.26
N PHE A 22 2.12 23.65 -2.96
CA PHE A 22 3.13 22.63 -2.73
C PHE A 22 2.74 21.67 -1.59
N ARG A 23 2.25 22.20 -0.47
CA ARG A 23 1.77 21.36 0.65
C ARG A 23 0.58 20.49 0.27
N LEU A 24 -0.38 21.02 -0.50
CA LEU A 24 -1.52 20.25 -0.99
C LEU A 24 -1.08 19.12 -1.93
N MET A 25 -0.14 19.39 -2.84
CA MET A 25 0.42 18.38 -3.73
C MET A 25 1.18 17.29 -2.96
N LEU A 26 1.93 17.66 -1.92
CA LEU A 26 2.64 16.70 -1.08
C LEU A 26 1.66 15.78 -0.32
N LEU A 27 0.60 16.35 0.26
CA LEU A 27 -0.43 15.58 0.96
C LEU A 27 -1.17 14.64 0.00
N PHE A 28 -1.48 15.10 -1.21
CA PHE A 28 -2.10 14.29 -2.25
C PHE A 28 -1.20 13.12 -2.67
N ALA A 29 0.10 13.36 -2.88
CA ALA A 29 1.07 12.30 -3.17
C ALA A 29 1.14 11.26 -2.05
N PHE A 30 1.18 11.70 -0.78
CA PHE A 30 1.14 10.80 0.37
C PHE A 30 -0.13 9.94 0.42
N ALA A 31 -1.29 10.55 0.16
CA ALA A 31 -2.57 9.84 0.12
C ALA A 31 -2.57 8.77 -0.99
N LEU A 32 -2.05 9.09 -2.17
CA LEU A 32 -1.93 8.13 -3.27
C LEU A 32 -1.00 6.95 -2.93
N CYS A 33 0.16 7.21 -2.33
CA CYS A 33 1.08 6.15 -1.90
C CYS A 33 0.43 5.22 -0.87
N TYR A 34 -0.27 5.79 0.12
CA TYR A 34 -0.97 5.01 1.14
C TYR A 34 -2.09 4.15 0.54
N ILE A 35 -2.91 4.71 -0.36
CA ILE A 35 -3.98 3.97 -1.03
C ILE A 35 -3.42 2.82 -1.88
N SER A 36 -2.29 3.05 -2.56
CA SER A 36 -1.62 2.01 -3.36
C SER A 36 -1.18 0.81 -2.50
N ASP A 37 -0.54 1.08 -1.36
CA ASP A 37 -0.06 0.04 -0.42
C ASP A 37 -1.23 -0.78 0.16
N VAL A 38 -2.32 -0.09 0.48
CA VAL A 38 -3.57 -0.73 0.92
C VAL A 38 -4.17 -1.60 -0.18
N SER A 39 -4.14 -1.16 -1.44
CA SER A 39 -4.70 -1.94 -2.56
C SER A 39 -3.93 -3.22 -2.87
N GLU A 40 -2.61 -3.25 -2.72
CA GLU A 40 -1.82 -4.48 -2.88
C GLU A 40 -2.17 -5.52 -1.81
N SER A 41 -2.45 -5.06 -0.59
CA SER A 41 -2.83 -5.93 0.54
C SER A 41 -4.18 -6.63 0.34
N PHE A 42 -5.06 -6.09 -0.50
CA PHE A 42 -6.37 -6.68 -0.83
C PHE A 42 -6.40 -7.45 -2.16
N ASN A 43 -5.29 -7.50 -2.89
CA ASN A 43 -5.21 -8.12 -4.21
C ASN A 43 -5.02 -9.65 -4.14
N VAL A 44 -5.85 -10.32 -3.35
CA VAL A 44 -5.92 -11.79 -3.35
C VAL A 44 -6.60 -12.22 -4.65
N GLU A 45 -5.87 -12.90 -5.52
CA GLU A 45 -6.39 -13.42 -6.79
C GLU A 45 -7.21 -14.70 -6.54
N TRP A 46 -8.53 -14.58 -6.66
CA TRP A 46 -9.46 -15.69 -6.42
C TRP A 46 -9.65 -16.59 -7.66
N ARG A 47 -9.42 -16.06 -8.87
CA ARG A 47 -9.69 -16.82 -10.12
C ARG A 47 -8.59 -17.85 -10.41
N ASN A 48 -7.34 -17.53 -10.06
CA ASN A 48 -6.17 -18.41 -10.25
C ASN A 48 -5.71 -19.07 -8.94
N ALA A 49 -6.64 -19.38 -8.03
CA ALA A 49 -6.31 -20.05 -6.78
C ALA A 49 -5.74 -21.47 -7.04
N VAL A 50 -4.57 -21.77 -6.46
CA VAL A 50 -3.94 -23.09 -6.54
C VAL A 50 -4.60 -24.03 -5.53
N LYS A 51 -5.16 -25.15 -6.02
CA LYS A 51 -5.80 -26.18 -5.19
C LYS A 51 -4.80 -27.27 -4.82
N PHE A 52 -4.71 -27.59 -3.53
CA PHE A 52 -3.90 -28.68 -3.01
C PHE A 52 -4.82 -29.80 -2.53
N HIS A 53 -4.51 -31.03 -2.93
CA HIS A 53 -5.25 -32.21 -2.51
C HIS A 53 -4.38 -33.02 -1.57
N GLY A 54 -4.99 -33.50 -0.48
CA GLY A 54 -4.37 -34.41 0.46
C GLY A 54 -4.95 -35.81 0.40
N PRO A 55 -4.40 -36.74 1.18
CA PRO A 55 -4.93 -38.09 1.29
C PRO A 55 -6.40 -38.10 1.75
N SER A 56 -7.20 -39.00 1.18
CA SER A 56 -8.58 -39.24 1.63
C SER A 56 -8.60 -39.68 3.09
N GLN A 57 -9.59 -39.19 3.85
CA GLN A 57 -9.74 -39.49 5.29
C GLN A 57 -8.57 -38.99 6.16
N SER A 58 -7.71 -38.10 5.66
CA SER A 58 -6.74 -37.39 6.49
C SER A 58 -7.26 -36.02 6.89
N LEU A 59 -6.75 -35.48 8.00
CA LEU A 59 -6.98 -34.08 8.40
C LEU A 59 -6.13 -33.09 7.59
N PHE A 60 -5.92 -33.35 6.30
CA PHE A 60 -5.11 -32.50 5.44
C PHE A 60 -5.70 -31.09 5.35
N GLY A 61 -4.88 -30.10 5.70
CA GLY A 61 -5.30 -28.71 5.78
C GLY A 61 -5.84 -28.27 7.14
N PHE A 62 -5.79 -29.12 8.17
CA PHE A 62 -6.10 -28.74 9.56
C PHE A 62 -5.13 -27.65 10.08
N SER A 63 -3.85 -27.78 9.74
CA SER A 63 -2.81 -26.78 10.00
C SER A 63 -2.05 -26.51 8.70
N ILE A 64 -1.94 -25.24 8.33
CA ILE A 64 -1.22 -24.79 7.12
C ILE A 64 -0.33 -23.61 7.51
N ALA A 65 0.96 -23.71 7.20
CA ALA A 65 1.91 -22.62 7.37
C ALA A 65 2.66 -22.36 6.07
N GLN A 66 2.91 -21.07 5.79
CA GLN A 66 3.81 -20.68 4.71
C GLN A 66 5.21 -20.52 5.28
N HIS A 67 6.16 -21.27 4.74
CA HIS A 67 7.57 -21.16 5.07
C HIS A 67 8.30 -20.47 3.93
N LYS A 68 9.14 -19.48 4.26
CA LYS A 68 9.95 -18.76 3.28
C LYS A 68 11.41 -18.74 3.73
N GLU A 69 12.28 -19.28 2.91
CA GLU A 69 13.73 -19.36 3.17
C GLU A 69 14.50 -19.15 1.87
N ASN A 70 15.52 -18.28 1.89
CA ASN A 70 16.43 -18.04 0.75
C ASN A 70 15.71 -17.76 -0.59
N GLY A 71 14.63 -16.98 -0.54
CA GLY A 71 13.85 -16.61 -1.73
C GLY A 71 12.91 -17.71 -2.24
N LYS A 72 12.92 -18.90 -1.62
CA LYS A 72 11.98 -19.98 -1.92
C LYS A 72 10.82 -19.93 -0.94
N SER A 73 9.61 -20.21 -1.42
CA SER A 73 8.42 -20.34 -0.57
C SER A 73 7.85 -21.75 -0.71
N CYS A 74 7.67 -22.41 0.44
CA CYS A 74 7.09 -23.73 0.56
C CYS A 74 5.84 -23.64 1.44
N ARG A 75 4.85 -24.50 1.19
CA ARG A 75 3.71 -24.68 2.09
C ARG A 75 3.91 -25.96 2.87
N LEU A 76 3.76 -25.87 4.19
CA LEU A 76 3.78 -27.00 5.10
C LEU A 76 2.34 -27.28 5.51
N SER A 77 1.93 -28.54 5.40
CA SER A 77 0.61 -29.01 5.79
C SER A 77 0.77 -30.28 6.60
N ASP A 78 0.28 -30.27 7.84
CA ASP A 78 0.29 -31.48 8.67
C ASP A 78 -0.83 -32.42 8.20
N SER A 79 -0.55 -33.73 8.26
CA SER A 79 -1.56 -34.76 8.06
C SER A 79 -1.50 -35.72 9.25
N ILE A 80 -2.62 -35.82 9.96
CA ILE A 80 -2.83 -36.80 11.02
C ILE A 80 -3.71 -37.88 10.41
N LEU A 81 -3.22 -39.12 10.39
CA LEU A 81 -4.02 -40.29 10.04
C LEU A 81 -4.98 -40.58 11.20
N PRO A 82 -6.29 -40.71 10.97
CA PRO A 82 -7.17 -41.27 11.98
C PRO A 82 -6.74 -42.73 12.25
N GLN A 83 -6.58 -43.06 13.53
CA GLN A 83 -6.35 -44.43 14.01
C GLN A 83 -7.62 -45.25 13.93
#